data_AF-A0A5J4R679-F1
#
_entry.id   AF-A0A5J4R679-F1
#
_cell.length_a   1.000
_cell.length_b   1.000
_cell.length_c   1.000
_cell.angle_alpha   90.00
_cell.angle_beta   90.00
_cell.angle_gamma   90.00
#
_symmetry.space_group_name_H-M   'P 1'
#
loop_
_entity.id
_entity.type
_entity.pdbx_description
1 polymer ?
#
loop_
_entity_poly.entity_id
_entity_poly.type
_entity_poly.pdbx_seq_one_letter_code
_entity_poly.pdbx_strand_id
1 'polypeptide(L)'
;MIYRYKMPVKLSKEELNNRIELRCSEKDYEFRGWVDENKFAVHNKIILRCKKHDYIWNPAYSDFMSGKGCHKCAGVYKRTREELELVINKICVEKNYEFRGWVDKNKISSKGYLTLYCSKHEFEWNTKFENLESGCGCSRCTHGVKLPREELEKRLKERCVEKGLEFRGWVDENDICAIGKLKLYCPKCNHEWNTTNYNSFMGFILF
;
A
#
# COMPACT_ATOMS: atom_id res chain seq x y z
N MET A 1 32.55 -43.11 45.22
CA MET A 1 31.99 -42.85 43.88
C MET A 1 32.33 -41.42 43.50
N ILE A 2 33.28 -41.21 42.59
CA ILE A 2 33.70 -39.87 42.17
C ILE A 2 32.78 -39.47 41.02
N TYR A 3 31.83 -38.57 41.27
CA TYR A 3 31.00 -38.01 40.22
C TYR A 3 31.88 -37.18 39.28
N ARG A 4 32.20 -37.73 38.10
CA ARG A 4 32.80 -36.95 37.02
C ARG A 4 31.74 -36.00 36.49
N TYR A 5 31.78 -34.76 36.98
CA TYR A 5 31.02 -33.65 36.41
C TYR A 5 31.46 -33.48 34.95
N LYS A 6 30.66 -33.95 33.99
CA LYS A 6 30.92 -33.73 32.57
C LYS A 6 30.76 -32.23 32.31
N MET A 7 31.88 -31.54 32.13
CA MET A 7 31.87 -30.15 31.66
C MET A 7 31.07 -30.06 30.36
N PRO A 8 30.16 -29.08 30.21
CA PRO A 8 29.42 -28.91 28.97
C PRO A 8 30.42 -28.63 27.84
N VAL A 9 30.44 -29.51 26.84
CA VAL A 9 31.32 -29.40 25.68
C VAL A 9 30.96 -28.11 24.96
N LYS A 10 31.89 -27.16 24.93
CA LYS A 10 31.75 -25.91 24.18
C LYS A 10 31.92 -26.27 22.71
N LEU A 11 30.82 -26.25 21.96
CA LEU A 11 30.82 -26.54 20.52
C LEU A 11 31.85 -25.67 19.80
N SER A 12 32.58 -26.26 18.86
CA SER A 12 33.55 -25.54 18.03
C SER A 12 32.84 -24.59 17.07
N LYS A 13 33.55 -23.56 16.58
CA LYS A 13 33.04 -22.65 15.53
C LYS A 13 32.58 -23.43 14.29
N GLU A 14 33.32 -24.46 13.93
CA GLU A 14 33.06 -25.29 12.76
C GLU A 14 31.77 -26.12 12.94
N GLU A 15 31.58 -26.72 14.12
CA GLU A 15 30.34 -27.44 14.45
C GLU A 15 29.11 -26.52 14.42
N LEU A 16 29.24 -25.28 14.92
CA LEU A 16 28.17 -24.30 14.86
C LEU A 16 27.85 -23.91 13.42
N ASN A 17 28.86 -23.65 12.58
CA ASN A 17 28.67 -23.33 11.17
C ASN A 17 27.98 -24.47 10.42
N ASN A 18 28.42 -25.72 10.64
CA ASN A 18 27.82 -26.90 10.01
C ASN A 18 26.32 -27.03 10.36
N ARG A 19 25.95 -26.75 11.61
CA ARG A 19 24.54 -26.75 12.04
C ARG A 19 23.72 -25.64 11.37
N ILE A 20 24.31 -24.44 11.20
CA ILE A 20 23.66 -23.32 10.52
C ILE A 20 23.41 -23.67 9.05
N GLU A 21 24.44 -24.16 8.36
CA GLU A 21 24.39 -24.50 6.93
C GLU A 21 23.36 -25.59 6.65
N LEU A 22 23.33 -26.65 7.47
CA LEU A 22 22.33 -27.72 7.35
C LEU A 22 20.91 -27.14 7.39
N ARG A 23 20.61 -26.26 8.34
CA ARG A 23 19.30 -25.62 8.46
C ARG A 23 19.03 -24.60 7.36
N CYS A 24 20.06 -23.92 6.85
CA CYS A 24 19.93 -23.01 5.72
C CYS A 24 19.51 -23.75 4.45
N SER A 25 20.05 -24.95 4.23
CA SER A 25 19.70 -25.81 3.09
C SER A 25 18.23 -26.23 3.09
N GLU A 26 17.63 -26.47 4.26
CA GLU A 26 16.22 -26.87 4.41
C GLU A 26 15.23 -25.72 4.13
N LYS A 27 15.65 -24.46 4.25
CA LYS A 27 14.76 -23.29 4.27
C LYS A 27 15.08 -22.24 3.19
N ASP A 28 15.93 -22.58 2.21
CA ASP A 28 16.42 -21.67 1.17
C ASP A 28 17.06 -20.40 1.73
N TYR A 29 17.87 -20.55 2.77
CA TYR A 29 18.66 -19.46 3.32
C TYR A 29 20.12 -19.55 2.87
N GLU A 30 20.84 -18.44 3.02
CA GLU A 30 22.27 -18.31 2.76
C GLU A 30 22.93 -17.77 4.03
N PHE A 31 23.88 -18.53 4.57
CA PHE A 31 24.68 -18.08 5.71
C PHE A 31 25.85 -17.24 5.21
N ARG A 32 25.99 -16.03 5.78
CA ARG A 32 27.04 -15.07 5.42
C ARG A 32 28.10 -14.87 6.50
N GLY A 33 28.02 -15.64 7.58
CA GLY A 33 28.97 -15.56 8.69
C GLY A 33 28.36 -15.01 9.98
N TRP A 34 29.23 -14.71 10.94
CA TRP A 34 28.86 -14.17 12.24
C TRP A 34 28.95 -12.65 12.21
N VAL A 35 28.09 -11.96 12.98
CA VAL A 35 28.16 -10.49 13.09
C VAL A 35 29.43 -10.05 13.82
N ASP A 36 29.88 -10.82 14.81
CA ASP A 36 31.14 -10.61 15.52
C ASP A 36 32.07 -11.79 15.22
N GLU A 37 33.14 -11.52 14.46
CA GLU A 37 34.11 -12.52 14.01
C GLU A 37 34.95 -13.12 15.15
N ASN A 38 34.85 -12.61 16.38
CA ASN A 38 35.57 -13.14 17.53
C ASN A 38 34.64 -13.85 18.53
N LYS A 39 33.32 -13.87 18.30
CA LYS A 39 32.36 -14.45 19.25
C LYS A 39 31.40 -15.44 18.60
N PHE A 40 31.59 -16.70 18.95
CA PHE A 40 30.83 -17.84 18.45
C PHE A 40 30.12 -18.54 19.62
N ALA A 41 28.94 -18.06 19.98
CA ALA A 41 28.12 -18.68 21.01
C ALA A 41 26.63 -18.59 20.67
N VAL A 42 25.81 -19.30 21.44
CA VAL A 42 24.37 -19.47 21.16
C VAL A 42 23.57 -18.16 21.16
N HIS A 43 24.04 -17.14 21.87
CA HIS A 43 23.39 -15.82 21.93
C HIS A 43 23.96 -14.81 20.94
N ASN A 44 25.03 -15.15 20.23
CA ASN A 44 25.63 -14.28 19.23
C ASN A 44 24.81 -14.28 17.95
N LYS A 45 24.86 -13.15 17.25
CA LYS A 45 24.12 -12.94 16.02
C LYS A 45 24.87 -13.50 14.83
N ILE A 46 24.13 -14.15 13.94
CA ILE A 46 24.59 -14.67 12.65
C ILE A 46 24.00 -13.83 11.53
N ILE A 47 24.66 -13.74 10.38
CA ILE A 47 24.18 -13.02 9.20
C ILE A 47 23.56 -14.03 8.26
N LEU A 48 22.26 -13.90 8.01
CA LEU A 48 21.52 -14.76 7.09
C LEU A 48 20.87 -13.94 5.99
N ARG A 49 20.78 -14.51 4.78
CA ARG A 49 20.05 -13.97 3.64
C ARG A 49 18.95 -14.92 3.20
N CYS A 50 17.76 -14.36 2.98
CA CYS A 50 16.60 -15.13 2.55
C CYS A 50 16.53 -15.07 1.04
N LYS A 51 16.79 -16.19 0.36
CA LYS A 51 16.84 -16.22 -1.11
C LYS A 51 15.50 -15.81 -1.74
N LYS A 52 14.37 -16.10 -1.08
CA LYS A 52 13.01 -15.76 -1.56
C LYS A 52 12.70 -14.26 -1.55
N HIS A 53 13.24 -13.51 -0.58
CA HIS A 53 12.91 -12.09 -0.39
C HIS A 53 14.11 -11.15 -0.56
N ASP A 54 15.27 -11.71 -0.92
CA ASP A 54 16.57 -11.06 -0.92
C ASP A 54 16.85 -10.24 0.34
N TYR A 55 16.37 -10.74 1.49
CA TYR A 55 16.38 -10.00 2.75
C TYR A 55 17.47 -10.53 3.67
N ILE A 56 18.34 -9.64 4.13
CA ILE A 56 19.40 -9.94 5.10
C ILE A 56 18.89 -9.62 6.50
N TRP A 57 19.07 -10.55 7.44
CA TRP A 57 18.75 -10.32 8.85
C TRP A 57 19.75 -11.02 9.77
N ASN A 58 19.82 -10.52 11.00
CA ASN A 58 20.84 -10.91 11.97
C ASN A 58 20.24 -11.55 13.24
N PRO A 59 19.68 -12.78 13.18
CA PRO A 59 19.09 -13.42 14.34
C PRO A 59 20.18 -13.94 15.29
N ALA A 60 19.84 -14.16 16.55
CA ALA A 60 20.70 -14.97 17.42
C ALA A 60 20.77 -16.42 16.92
N TYR A 61 21.90 -17.08 17.09
CA TYR A 61 22.05 -18.49 16.74
C TYR A 61 20.96 -19.36 17.37
N SER A 62 20.69 -19.19 18.68
CA SER A 62 19.66 -19.94 19.40
C SER A 62 18.27 -19.73 18.79
N ASP A 63 17.94 -18.50 18.41
CA ASP A 63 16.67 -18.17 17.79
C ASP A 63 16.51 -18.85 16.43
N PHE A 64 17.55 -18.79 15.60
CA PHE A 64 17.56 -19.48 14.31
C PHE A 64 17.38 -20.98 14.46
N MET A 65 18.14 -21.61 15.35
CA MET A 65 18.03 -23.05 15.64
C MET A 65 16.67 -23.45 16.22
N SER A 66 16.00 -22.56 16.96
CA SER A 66 14.66 -22.80 17.50
C SER A 66 13.54 -22.71 16.46
N GLY A 67 13.80 -22.23 15.24
CA GLY A 67 12.79 -22.13 14.17
C GLY A 67 12.40 -20.72 13.76
N LYS A 68 12.95 -19.68 14.41
CA LYS A 68 12.69 -18.30 14.00
C LYS A 68 13.43 -18.01 12.69
N GLY A 69 12.66 -17.79 11.63
CA GLY A 69 13.16 -17.57 10.28
C GLY A 69 13.11 -16.11 9.83
N CYS A 70 13.10 -15.92 8.51
CA CYS A 70 12.99 -14.61 7.89
C CYS A 70 11.67 -13.92 8.26
N HIS A 71 11.77 -12.66 8.72
CA HIS A 71 10.63 -11.84 9.11
C HIS A 71 9.63 -11.59 7.96
N LYS A 72 10.13 -11.51 6.71
CA LYS A 72 9.28 -11.38 5.51
C LYS A 72 8.52 -12.68 5.22
N CYS A 73 9.17 -13.84 5.34
CA CYS A 73 8.49 -15.15 5.22
C CYS A 73 7.41 -15.33 6.28
N ALA A 74 7.64 -14.84 7.50
CA ALA A 74 6.69 -14.94 8.60
C ALA A 74 5.59 -13.86 8.57
N GLY A 75 5.62 -12.92 7.62
CA GLY A 75 4.63 -11.83 7.53
C GLY A 75 4.68 -10.82 8.68
N VAL A 76 5.74 -10.82 9.49
CA VAL A 76 5.92 -9.94 10.66
C VAL A 76 6.92 -8.81 10.41
N TYR A 77 7.42 -8.71 9.18
CA TYR A 77 8.37 -7.67 8.79
C TYR A 77 7.75 -6.28 8.91
N LYS A 78 8.44 -5.39 9.63
CA LYS A 78 8.09 -3.98 9.73
C LYS A 78 9.03 -3.20 8.81
N ARG A 79 8.45 -2.54 7.82
CA ARG A 79 9.19 -1.66 6.92
C ARG A 79 9.82 -0.51 7.68
N THR A 80 11.02 -0.11 7.28
CA THR A 80 11.65 1.09 7.84
C THR A 80 10.97 2.35 7.30
N ARG A 81 11.26 3.49 7.91
CA ARG A 81 10.76 4.79 7.43
C ARG A 81 11.16 5.04 5.99
N GLU A 82 12.41 4.76 5.66
CA GLU A 82 13.01 4.99 4.35
C GLU A 82 12.33 4.12 3.29
N GLU A 83 12.07 2.85 3.62
CA GLU A 83 11.33 1.95 2.71
C GLU A 83 9.89 2.43 2.47
N LEU A 84 9.20 2.93 3.50
CA LEU A 84 7.86 3.48 3.35
C LEU A 84 7.88 4.73 2.46
N GLU A 85 8.81 5.66 2.70
CA GLU A 85 8.95 6.89 1.91
C GLU A 85 9.30 6.61 0.45
N LEU A 86 10.15 5.61 0.17
CA LEU A 86 10.43 5.16 -1.20
C LEU A 86 9.16 4.69 -1.93
N VAL A 87 8.32 3.88 -1.27
CA VAL A 87 7.06 3.41 -1.84
C VAL A 87 6.08 4.56 -2.04
N ILE A 88 5.95 5.47 -1.07
CA ILE A 88 5.11 6.67 -1.18
C ILE A 88 5.53 7.50 -2.38
N ASN A 89 6.83 7.80 -2.52
CA ASN A 89 7.35 8.61 -3.61
C ASN A 89 7.07 7.99 -4.98
N LYS A 90 7.24 6.66 -5.10
CA LYS A 90 6.90 5.94 -6.34
C LYS A 90 5.44 6.12 -6.71
N ILE A 91 4.52 5.90 -5.76
CA ILE A 91 3.07 6.06 -5.99
C ILE A 91 2.72 7.51 -6.31
N CYS A 92 3.37 8.46 -5.65
CA CYS A 92 3.16 9.89 -5.88
C CYS A 92 3.55 10.30 -7.30
N VAL A 93 4.68 9.80 -7.82
CA VAL A 93 5.08 10.04 -9.22
C VAL A 93 4.08 9.40 -10.18
N GLU A 94 3.68 8.15 -9.95
CA GLU A 94 2.75 7.42 -10.83
C GLU A 94 1.35 8.05 -10.88
N LYS A 95 0.84 8.57 -9.75
CA LYS A 95 -0.51 9.15 -9.63
C LYS A 95 -0.56 10.67 -9.67
N ASN A 96 0.59 11.33 -9.85
CA ASN A 96 0.75 12.78 -9.77
C ASN A 96 0.21 13.38 -8.45
N TYR A 97 0.64 12.79 -7.34
CA TYR A 97 0.39 13.29 -5.99
C TYR A 97 1.66 13.93 -5.42
N GLU A 98 1.48 14.76 -4.41
CA GLU A 98 2.55 15.34 -3.62
C GLU A 98 2.43 14.85 -2.17
N PHE A 99 3.53 14.30 -1.64
CA PHE A 99 3.60 13.84 -0.27
C PHE A 99 3.97 15.00 0.67
N ARG A 100 3.06 15.38 1.57
CA ARG A 100 3.24 16.49 2.52
C ARG A 100 3.83 16.07 3.86
N GLY A 101 3.85 14.76 4.15
CA GLY A 101 4.45 14.20 5.36
C GLY A 101 3.52 13.26 6.12
N TRP A 102 4.04 12.74 7.23
CA TRP A 102 3.26 11.93 8.18
C TRP A 102 2.46 12.83 9.11
N VAL A 103 1.21 12.45 9.37
CA VAL A 103 0.33 13.19 10.31
C VAL A 103 0.89 13.11 11.73
N ASP A 104 1.33 11.92 12.15
CA ASP A 104 2.01 11.71 13.43
C ASP A 104 3.47 11.30 13.15
N LYS A 105 4.40 12.23 13.39
CA LYS A 105 5.84 12.03 13.19
C LYS A 105 6.43 10.92 14.06
N ASN A 106 5.77 10.55 15.15
CA ASN A 106 6.21 9.49 16.06
C ASN A 106 5.62 8.12 15.71
N LYS A 107 4.62 8.06 14.81
CA LYS A 107 3.93 6.80 14.42
C LYS A 107 4.08 6.49 12.94
N ILE A 108 5.33 6.45 12.49
CA ILE A 108 5.68 6.08 11.11
C ILE A 108 5.60 4.56 10.96
N SER A 109 4.58 4.08 10.25
CA SER A 109 4.34 2.65 10.02
C SER A 109 3.34 2.45 8.87
N SER A 110 3.15 1.20 8.43
CA SER A 110 2.13 0.87 7.42
C SER A 110 0.69 1.25 7.83
N LYS A 111 0.43 1.34 9.13
CA LYS A 111 -0.87 1.78 9.69
C LYS A 111 -0.91 3.27 10.00
N GLY A 112 0.21 3.97 9.85
CA GLY A 112 0.33 5.40 10.09
C GLY A 112 -0.43 6.21 9.03
N TYR A 113 -0.93 7.36 9.45
CA TYR A 113 -1.59 8.31 8.56
C TYR A 113 -0.57 9.25 7.94
N LEU A 114 -0.77 9.54 6.66
CA LEU A 114 0.06 10.40 5.86
C LEU A 114 -0.81 11.38 5.07
N THR A 115 -0.29 12.58 4.85
CA THR A 115 -0.96 13.68 4.15
C THR A 115 -0.47 13.71 2.71
N LEU A 116 -1.42 13.61 1.77
CA LEU A 116 -1.18 13.69 0.33
C LEU A 116 -1.96 14.84 -0.26
N TYR A 117 -1.40 15.42 -1.31
CA TYR A 117 -2.04 16.45 -2.12
C TYR A 117 -2.16 15.96 -3.56
N CYS A 118 -3.33 16.16 -4.17
CA CYS A 118 -3.59 15.79 -5.55
C CYS A 118 -3.57 17.06 -6.40
N SER A 119 -2.53 17.24 -7.19
CA SER A 119 -2.36 18.41 -8.04
C SER A 119 -3.47 18.55 -9.10
N LYS A 120 -4.09 17.44 -9.52
CA LYS A 120 -5.21 17.45 -10.48
C LYS A 120 -6.49 18.06 -9.91
N HIS A 121 -6.74 17.91 -8.60
CA HIS A 121 -7.99 18.33 -7.96
C HIS A 121 -7.80 19.36 -6.85
N GLU A 122 -6.57 19.87 -6.70
CA GLU A 122 -6.13 20.78 -5.66
C GLU A 122 -6.66 20.38 -4.27
N PHE A 123 -6.58 19.08 -3.98
CA PHE A 123 -7.22 18.49 -2.81
C PHE A 123 -6.20 17.76 -1.95
N GLU A 124 -6.16 18.15 -0.69
CA GLU A 124 -5.38 17.48 0.34
C GLU A 124 -6.25 16.46 1.09
N TRP A 125 -5.69 15.30 1.39
CA TRP A 125 -6.34 14.30 2.24
C TRP A 125 -5.34 13.52 3.08
N ASN A 126 -5.86 12.98 4.18
CA ASN A 126 -5.14 12.04 5.02
C ASN A 126 -5.57 10.61 4.69
N THR A 127 -4.60 9.71 4.53
CA THR A 127 -4.86 8.29 4.33
C THR A 127 -3.83 7.46 5.08
N LYS A 128 -4.12 6.19 5.31
CA LYS A 128 -3.11 5.26 5.81
C LYS A 128 -2.17 4.83 4.69
N PHE A 129 -0.93 4.51 5.04
CA PHE A 129 0.01 3.92 4.08
C PHE A 129 -0.53 2.62 3.45
N GLU A 130 -1.11 1.72 4.25
CA GLU A 130 -1.68 0.45 3.74
C GLU A 130 -2.77 0.68 2.68
N ASN A 131 -3.60 1.72 2.85
CA ASN A 131 -4.65 2.08 1.89
C ASN A 131 -4.04 2.64 0.61
N LEU A 132 -3.02 3.49 0.73
CA LEU A 132 -2.30 4.05 -0.42
C LEU A 132 -1.63 2.93 -1.24
N GLU A 133 -0.93 2.02 -0.56
CA GLU A 133 -0.28 0.84 -1.18
C GLU A 133 -1.30 -0.08 -1.86
N SER A 134 -2.49 -0.24 -1.28
CA SER A 134 -3.59 -1.03 -1.87
C SER A 134 -4.28 -0.34 -3.05
N GLY A 135 -3.87 0.87 -3.43
CA GLY A 135 -4.39 1.59 -4.59
C GLY A 135 -5.45 2.66 -4.28
N CYS A 136 -5.87 2.82 -3.02
CA CYS A 136 -6.78 3.90 -2.64
C CYS A 136 -6.07 5.25 -2.78
N GLY A 137 -6.60 6.09 -3.68
CA GLY A 137 -6.03 7.41 -3.98
C GLY A 137 -6.93 8.55 -3.55
N CYS A 138 -6.69 9.71 -4.16
CA CYS A 138 -7.55 10.87 -4.04
C CYS A 138 -8.99 10.49 -4.36
N SER A 139 -9.92 10.73 -3.42
CA SER A 139 -11.35 10.43 -3.59
C SER A 139 -11.96 11.11 -4.82
N ARG A 140 -11.44 12.28 -5.18
CA ARG A 140 -11.82 13.03 -6.39
C ARG A 140 -11.34 12.35 -7.68
N CYS A 141 -10.23 11.62 -7.65
CA CYS A 141 -9.77 10.81 -8.78
C CYS A 141 -10.55 9.51 -8.93
N THR A 142 -10.93 8.85 -7.82
CA THR A 142 -11.50 7.49 -7.85
C THR A 142 -13.02 7.45 -7.90
N HIS A 143 -13.74 8.39 -7.27
CA HIS A 143 -15.21 8.32 -7.17
C HIS A 143 -15.94 9.38 -8.00
N GLY A 144 -15.21 10.21 -8.74
CA GLY A 144 -15.78 11.43 -9.30
C GLY A 144 -16.14 12.39 -8.16
N VAL A 145 -15.76 13.65 -8.30
CA VAL A 145 -16.16 14.67 -7.32
C VAL A 145 -17.69 14.69 -7.25
N LYS A 146 -18.29 14.74 -6.05
CA LYS A 146 -19.61 15.39 -5.88
C LYS A 146 -19.38 16.87 -6.22
N LEU A 147 -19.33 17.17 -7.52
CA LEU A 147 -19.19 18.52 -8.03
C LEU A 147 -20.33 19.35 -7.43
N PRO A 148 -20.08 20.62 -7.03
CA PRO A 148 -21.15 21.52 -6.64
C PRO A 148 -22.24 21.53 -7.72
N ARG A 149 -23.52 21.61 -7.30
CA ARG A 149 -24.69 21.55 -8.21
C ARG A 149 -24.52 22.44 -9.44
N GLU A 150 -24.05 23.67 -9.24
CA GLU A 150 -23.83 24.65 -10.30
C GLU A 150 -22.83 24.18 -11.36
N GLU A 151 -21.72 23.56 -10.92
CA GLU A 151 -20.67 23.06 -11.82
C GLU A 151 -21.11 21.79 -12.55
N LEU A 152 -21.93 20.93 -11.92
CA LEU A 152 -22.58 19.79 -12.60
C LEU A 152 -23.52 20.27 -13.70
N GLU A 153 -24.42 21.19 -13.37
CA GLU A 153 -25.41 21.71 -14.30
C GLU A 153 -24.76 22.47 -15.45
N LYS A 154 -23.66 23.19 -15.20
CA LYS A 154 -22.89 23.87 -16.24
C LYS A 154 -22.35 22.88 -17.27
N ARG A 155 -21.63 21.84 -16.82
CA ARG A 155 -21.08 20.79 -17.71
C ARG A 155 -22.17 20.01 -18.46
N LEU A 156 -23.31 19.79 -17.80
CA LEU A 156 -24.47 19.15 -18.44
C LEU A 156 -25.03 20.01 -19.56
N LYS A 157 -25.23 21.31 -19.32
CA LYS A 157 -25.74 22.24 -20.32
C LYS A 157 -24.79 22.32 -21.52
N GLU A 158 -23.48 22.43 -21.29
CA GLU A 158 -22.46 22.42 -22.35
C GLU A 158 -22.57 21.16 -23.22
N ARG A 159 -22.60 19.96 -22.62
CA ARG A 159 -22.73 18.69 -23.35
C ARG A 159 -24.09 18.48 -24.01
N CYS A 160 -25.15 19.03 -23.45
CA CYS A 160 -26.48 19.00 -24.05
C CYS A 160 -26.50 19.85 -25.33
N VAL A 161 -25.86 21.03 -25.34
CA VAL A 161 -25.71 21.85 -26.55
C VAL A 161 -24.94 21.10 -27.63
N GLU A 162 -23.83 20.43 -27.30
CA GLU A 162 -23.06 19.61 -28.25
C GLU A 162 -23.91 18.51 -28.89
N LYS A 163 -24.77 17.85 -28.11
CA LYS A 163 -25.65 16.77 -28.58
C LYS A 163 -26.97 17.26 -29.17
N GLY A 164 -27.25 18.57 -29.14
CA GLY A 164 -28.53 19.15 -29.57
C GLY A 164 -29.71 18.72 -28.70
N LEU A 165 -29.47 18.59 -27.39
CA LEU A 165 -30.43 18.19 -26.36
C LEU A 165 -30.66 19.34 -25.38
N GLU A 166 -31.73 19.26 -24.59
CA GLU A 166 -32.05 20.17 -23.51
C GLU A 166 -32.09 19.42 -22.17
N PHE A 167 -31.44 20.00 -21.16
CA PHE A 167 -31.50 19.51 -19.78
C PHE A 167 -32.72 20.10 -19.06
N ARG A 168 -33.64 19.25 -18.62
CA ARG A 168 -34.90 19.65 -17.95
C ARG A 168 -34.87 19.49 -16.43
N GLY A 169 -33.79 18.92 -15.88
CA GLY A 169 -33.59 18.77 -14.43
C GLY A 169 -33.14 17.37 -14.03
N TRP A 170 -33.04 17.16 -12.71
CA TRP A 170 -32.73 15.86 -12.12
C TRP A 170 -34.03 15.07 -11.88
N VAL A 171 -33.94 13.74 -11.92
CA VAL A 171 -35.09 12.87 -11.58
C VAL A 171 -35.38 12.92 -10.08
N ASP A 172 -34.33 12.95 -9.26
CA ASP A 172 -34.40 13.16 -7.81
C ASP A 172 -33.53 14.37 -7.43
N GLU A 173 -34.16 15.38 -6.85
CA GLU A 173 -33.49 16.62 -6.42
C GLU A 173 -32.59 16.42 -5.20
N ASN A 174 -32.75 15.31 -4.47
CA ASN A 174 -31.89 14.94 -3.34
C ASN A 174 -30.70 14.07 -3.76
N ASP A 175 -30.70 13.52 -4.98
CA ASP A 175 -29.65 12.63 -5.51
C ASP A 175 -28.87 13.27 -6.67
N ILE A 176 -28.36 14.48 -6.41
CA ILE A 176 -27.51 15.23 -7.34
C ILE A 176 -26.08 14.69 -7.26
N CYS A 177 -25.81 13.63 -8.01
CA CYS A 177 -24.49 12.99 -8.03
C CYS A 177 -24.18 12.31 -9.37
N ALA A 178 -22.97 11.75 -9.46
CA ALA A 178 -22.44 11.09 -10.66
C ALA A 178 -23.22 9.84 -11.10
N ILE A 179 -23.99 9.25 -10.18
CA ILE A 179 -24.90 8.13 -10.44
C ILE A 179 -26.37 8.56 -10.58
N GLY A 180 -26.67 9.84 -10.36
CA GLY A 180 -28.01 10.41 -10.46
C GLY A 180 -28.55 10.42 -11.90
N LYS A 181 -29.87 10.32 -12.05
CA LYS A 181 -30.56 10.29 -13.35
C LYS A 181 -30.98 11.69 -13.80
N LEU A 182 -30.80 11.97 -15.09
CA LEU A 182 -31.09 13.27 -15.71
C LEU A 182 -32.38 13.17 -16.54
N LYS A 183 -33.20 14.23 -16.53
CA LYS A 183 -34.30 14.42 -17.48
C LYS A 183 -33.78 15.18 -18.71
N LEU A 184 -33.79 14.55 -19.86
CA LEU A 184 -33.33 15.14 -21.13
C LEU A 184 -34.46 15.22 -22.13
N TYR A 185 -34.46 16.28 -22.92
CA TYR A 185 -35.39 16.51 -24.03
C TYR A 185 -34.62 16.65 -25.33
N CYS A 186 -35.12 16.03 -26.40
CA CYS A 186 -34.59 16.22 -27.75
C CYS A 186 -35.57 17.06 -28.58
N PRO A 187 -35.22 18.31 -28.93
CA PRO A 187 -36.06 19.15 -29.79
C PRO A 187 -36.26 18.58 -31.20
N LYS A 188 -35.31 17.77 -31.70
CA LYS A 188 -35.37 17.21 -33.07
C LYS A 188 -36.44 16.13 -33.23
N CYS A 189 -36.65 15.30 -32.22
CA CYS A 189 -37.66 14.23 -32.26
C CYS A 189 -38.81 14.44 -31.28
N ASN A 190 -38.85 15.60 -30.61
CA ASN A 190 -39.84 15.96 -29.60
C ASN A 190 -40.05 14.88 -28.52
N HIS A 191 -38.96 14.25 -28.07
CA HIS A 191 -38.98 13.14 -27.13
C HIS A 191 -38.26 13.51 -25.83
N GLU A 192 -38.83 13.10 -24.71
CA GLU A 192 -38.26 13.27 -23.36
C GLU A 192 -37.97 11.90 -22.75
N TRP A 193 -36.80 11.76 -22.13
CA TRP A 193 -36.41 10.52 -21.45
C TRP A 193 -35.50 10.77 -20.25
N ASN A 194 -35.40 9.74 -19.39
CA ASN A 194 -34.50 9.71 -18.25
C ASN A 194 -33.22 8.95 -18.60
N THR A 195 -32.05 9.48 -18.24
CA THR A 195 -30.78 8.76 -18.44
C THR A 195 -30.57 7.65 -17.41
N THR A 196 -29.63 6.73 -17.71
CA THR A 196 -29.20 5.69 -16.78
C THR A 196 -28.44 6.26 -15.60
N ASN A 197 -27.47 7.15 -15.85
CA ASN A 197 -26.84 8.02 -14.86
C ASN A 197 -26.02 9.14 -15.54
N TYR A 198 -25.62 10.15 -14.75
CA TYR A 198 -24.75 11.25 -15.18
C TYR A 198 -23.44 10.75 -15.82
N ASN A 199 -22.72 9.82 -15.18
CA ASN A 199 -21.43 9.34 -15.68
C ASN A 199 -21.53 8.71 -17.07
N SER A 200 -22.54 7.88 -17.29
CA SER A 200 -22.85 7.25 -18.58
C SER A 200 -23.15 8.30 -19.65
N PHE A 201 -23.96 9.31 -19.33
CA PHE A 201 -24.23 10.41 -20.24
C PHE A 201 -22.96 11.20 -20.58
N MET A 202 -22.11 11.46 -19.58
CA MET A 202 -20.82 12.14 -19.68
C MET A 202 -19.69 11.28 -20.27
N GLY A 203 -19.93 9.98 -20.55
CA GLY A 203 -18.93 9.08 -21.12
C GLY A 203 -17.79 8.73 -20.17
N PHE A 204 -17.97 8.93 -18.85
CA PHE A 204 -17.08 8.39 -17.84
C PHE A 204 -17.44 6.92 -17.63
N ILE A 205 -16.75 6.02 -18.36
CA ILE A 205 -16.89 4.58 -18.16
C ILE A 205 -16.26 4.23 -16.81
N LEU A 206 -17.07 3.80 -15.86
CA LEU A 206 -16.61 3.14 -14.64
C LEU A 206 -16.14 1.74 -15.03
N PHE A 207 -14.84 1.51 -14.99
CA PHE A 207 -14.24 0.17 -14.94
C PHE A 207 -13.95 -0.20 -13.49
#